data_AF-A0A7D7KYI3-F1
#
_entry.id   AF-A0A7D7KYI3-F1
#
_cell.length_a   1.000
_cell.length_b   1.000
_cell.length_c   1.000
_cell.angle_alpha   90.00
_cell.angle_beta   90.00
_cell.angle_gamma   90.00
#
_symmetry.space_group_name_H-M   'P 1'
#
loop_
_entity.id
_entity.type
_entity.pdbx_description
1 polymer ?
#
loop_
_entity_poly.entity_id
_entity_poly.type
_entity_poly.pdbx_seq_one_letter_code
_entity_poly.pdbx_strand_id
1 'polypeptide(L)'
;MTSPLTPEQILARAPHEYNVPGGVAQAVLRAPQNLCIALLKLYRTIVSPLYGDVCRYFPSCSAYALEAFTRHGAVRGLGLTVSRLLRCHPWAAGGIDRVPSGGREFASLAETPKIVLLNHPNLVRDYVHDWPARHHAAQGANAR
;
A
#
# COMPACT_ATOMS: atom_id res chain seq x y z
N MET A 1 -6.50 -30.30 -2.29
CA MET A 1 -5.69 -29.32 -3.05
C MET A 1 -6.30 -27.95 -2.84
N THR A 2 -5.67 -27.07 -2.07
CA THR A 2 -6.12 -25.68 -1.95
C THR A 2 -5.72 -24.92 -3.21
N SER A 3 -6.66 -24.23 -3.88
CA SER A 3 -6.35 -23.33 -5.02
C SER A 3 -5.58 -22.09 -4.55
N PRO A 4 -4.77 -21.42 -5.39
CA PRO A 4 -4.31 -20.06 -5.09
C PRO A 4 -5.48 -19.14 -4.80
N LEU A 5 -5.29 -18.22 -3.85
CA LEU A 5 -6.24 -17.15 -3.58
C LEU A 5 -6.35 -16.26 -4.82
N THR A 6 -7.57 -15.87 -5.17
CA THR A 6 -7.80 -14.91 -6.23
C THR A 6 -7.32 -13.51 -5.80
N PRO A 7 -6.98 -12.60 -6.74
CA PRO A 7 -6.63 -11.22 -6.42
C PRO A 7 -7.65 -10.53 -5.49
N GLU A 8 -8.94 -10.76 -5.74
CA GLU A 8 -10.03 -10.22 -4.92
C GLU A 8 -10.00 -10.77 -3.50
N GLN A 9 -9.75 -12.08 -3.33
CA GLN A 9 -9.62 -12.69 -2.01
C GLN A 9 -8.40 -12.17 -1.26
N ILE A 10 -7.29 -11.91 -1.95
CA ILE A 10 -6.09 -11.31 -1.36
C ILE A 10 -6.40 -9.90 -0.87
N LEU A 11 -7.03 -9.07 -1.70
CA LEU A 11 -7.42 -7.70 -1.35
C LEU A 11 -8.48 -7.64 -0.24
N ALA A 12 -9.38 -8.63 -0.17
CA ALA A 12 -10.39 -8.73 0.89
C ALA A 12 -9.78 -9.12 2.25
N ARG A 13 -8.68 -9.87 2.24
CA ARG A 13 -7.96 -10.29 3.46
C ARG A 13 -6.88 -9.31 3.90
N ALA A 14 -6.52 -8.36 3.04
CA ALA A 14 -5.44 -7.42 3.31
C ALA A 14 -5.72 -6.58 4.57
N PRO A 15 -4.74 -6.43 5.47
CA PRO A 15 -4.90 -5.61 6.66
C PRO A 15 -5.12 -4.14 6.31
N HIS A 16 -5.73 -3.42 7.25
CA HIS A 16 -5.93 -1.99 7.16
C HIS A 16 -4.59 -1.23 7.29
N GLU A 17 -4.56 -0.01 6.78
CA GLU A 17 -3.35 0.81 6.72
C GLU A 17 -2.90 1.39 8.07
N TYR A 18 -3.82 1.44 9.04
CA TYR A 18 -3.59 2.05 10.35
C TYR A 18 -2.55 1.27 11.16
N ASN A 19 -1.78 1.99 11.96
CA ASN A 19 -0.89 1.39 12.95
C ASN A 19 -1.65 1.23 14.27
N VAL A 20 -1.92 -0.01 14.68
CA VAL A 20 -2.57 -0.32 15.96
C VAL A 20 -1.54 -0.19 17.09
N PRO A 21 -1.68 0.77 18.02
CA PRO A 21 -0.72 0.95 19.09
C PRO A 21 -0.87 -0.13 20.18
N GLY A 22 0.26 -0.67 20.66
CA GLY A 22 0.28 -1.63 21.79
C GLY A 22 0.20 -0.98 23.18
N GLY A 23 0.14 0.36 23.24
CA GLY A 23 0.05 1.12 24.49
C GLY A 23 -0.13 2.62 24.26
N VAL A 24 -0.40 3.37 25.34
CA VAL A 24 -0.76 4.81 25.29
C VAL A 24 0.34 5.67 24.67
N ALA A 25 1.61 5.46 25.04
CA ALA A 25 2.73 6.22 24.48
C ALA A 25 2.86 6.00 22.96
N GLN A 26 2.73 4.75 22.51
CA GLN A 26 2.73 4.45 21.07
C GLN A 26 1.50 5.05 20.37
N ALA A 27 0.34 5.06 21.03
CA ALA A 27 -0.87 5.68 20.48
C ALA A 27 -0.65 7.17 20.20
N VAL A 28 -0.07 7.90 21.16
CA VAL A 28 0.27 9.32 21.00
C VAL A 28 1.26 9.53 19.85
N LEU A 29 2.32 8.71 19.78
CA LEU A 29 3.34 8.82 18.72
C LEU A 29 2.81 8.47 17.32
N ARG A 30 1.83 7.57 17.22
CA ARG A 30 1.25 7.13 15.93
C ARG A 30 -0.02 7.88 15.55
N ALA A 31 -0.62 8.63 16.47
CA ALA A 31 -1.81 9.46 16.23
C ALA A 31 -1.72 10.34 14.98
N PRO A 32 -0.66 11.15 14.76
CA PRO A 32 -0.59 12.01 13.58
C PRO A 32 -0.56 11.21 12.27
N GLN A 33 0.12 10.07 12.25
CA GLN A 33 0.15 9.19 11.09
C GLN A 33 -1.24 8.62 10.79
N ASN A 34 -1.92 8.06 11.80
CA ASN A 34 -3.25 7.48 11.63
C ASN A 34 -4.29 8.53 11.26
N LEU A 35 -4.16 9.76 11.77
CA LEU A 35 -5.02 10.89 11.41
C LEU A 35 -4.85 11.23 9.91
N CYS A 36 -3.63 11.35 9.41
CA CYS A 36 -3.39 11.59 7.98
C CYS A 36 -3.96 10.46 7.10
N ILE A 37 -3.79 9.20 7.51
CA ILE A 37 -4.35 8.03 6.82
C ILE A 37 -5.89 8.14 6.79
N ALA A 38 -6.53 8.47 7.91
CA ALA A 38 -7.98 8.63 7.99
C ALA A 38 -8.50 9.74 7.06
N LEU A 39 -7.85 10.91 7.08
CA LEU A 39 -8.18 12.03 6.21
C LEU A 39 -8.03 11.68 4.72
N LEU A 40 -6.95 10.99 4.36
CA LEU A 40 -6.73 10.54 2.98
C LEU A 40 -7.75 9.50 2.52
N LYS A 41 -8.15 8.57 3.41
CA LYS A 41 -9.20 7.60 3.10
C LYS A 41 -10.55 8.31 2.92
N LEU A 42 -10.89 9.25 3.80
CA LEU A 42 -12.10 10.06 3.68
C LEU A 42 -12.13 10.87 2.38
N TYR A 43 -11.01 11.50 2.04
CA TYR A 43 -10.85 12.21 0.77
C TYR A 43 -11.05 11.28 -0.43
N ARG A 44 -10.48 10.08 -0.40
CA ARG A 44 -10.63 9.10 -1.49
C ARG A 44 -12.06 8.58 -1.62
N THR A 45 -12.80 8.45 -0.52
CA THR A 45 -14.19 7.97 -0.56
C THR A 45 -15.19 9.05 -0.98
N ILE A 46 -14.95 10.31 -0.62
CA ILE A 46 -15.91 11.40 -0.83
C ILE A 46 -15.54 12.25 -2.03
N VAL A 47 -14.27 12.67 -2.12
CA VAL A 47 -13.83 13.68 -3.09
C VAL A 47 -13.34 13.04 -4.39
N SER A 48 -12.59 11.94 -4.31
CA SER A 48 -12.02 11.30 -5.51
C SER A 48 -13.06 10.91 -6.57
N PRO A 49 -14.26 10.40 -6.23
CA PRO A 49 -15.28 10.08 -7.24
C PRO A 49 -15.79 11.31 -8.00
N LEU A 50 -15.72 12.49 -7.38
CA LEU A 50 -16.20 13.76 -7.96
C LEU A 50 -15.15 14.43 -8.85
N TYR A 51 -13.87 14.15 -8.61
CA TYR A 51 -12.75 14.89 -9.21
C TYR A 51 -12.04 14.15 -10.35
N GLY A 52 -12.25 12.84 -10.48
CA GLY A 52 -11.66 12.02 -11.55
C GLY A 52 -10.14 11.84 -11.48
N ASP A 53 -9.56 11.26 -12.53
CA ASP A 53 -8.13 10.96 -12.63
C ASP A 53 -7.32 12.14 -13.20
N VAL A 54 -7.02 13.11 -12.34
CA VAL A 54 -6.20 14.29 -12.70
C VAL A 54 -4.68 14.06 -12.56
N CYS A 55 -4.29 12.95 -11.94
CA CYS A 55 -2.89 12.69 -11.61
C CYS A 55 -2.11 12.27 -12.86
N ARG A 56 -0.97 12.92 -13.12
CA ARG A 56 -0.08 12.58 -14.24
C ARG A 56 0.70 11.29 -14.02
N TYR A 57 0.83 10.87 -12.77
CA TYR A 57 1.59 9.70 -12.42
C TYR A 57 0.75 8.60 -11.77
N PHE A 58 1.22 7.36 -11.92
CA PHE A 58 0.69 6.19 -11.27
C PHE A 58 1.63 5.73 -10.12
N PRO A 59 1.10 5.39 -8.92
CA PRO A 59 -0.29 5.54 -8.50
C PRO A 59 -0.66 7.03 -8.32
N SER A 60 -1.96 7.33 -8.23
CA SER A 60 -2.44 8.72 -8.05
C SER A 60 -1.85 9.38 -6.81
N CYS A 61 -1.80 10.72 -6.76
CA CYS A 61 -1.17 11.45 -5.65
C CYS A 61 -1.75 11.08 -4.27
N SER A 62 -3.07 10.87 -4.17
CA SER A 62 -3.71 10.45 -2.93
C SER A 62 -3.39 9.00 -2.55
N ALA A 63 -3.24 8.11 -3.54
CA ALA A 63 -2.82 6.73 -3.34
C ALA A 63 -1.34 6.63 -2.92
N TYR A 64 -0.48 7.42 -3.58
CA TYR A 64 0.92 7.59 -3.23
C TYR A 64 1.06 8.13 -1.79
N ALA A 65 0.30 9.17 -1.46
CA ALA A 65 0.32 9.76 -0.12
C ALA A 65 -0.06 8.72 0.94
N LEU A 66 -1.16 8.00 0.73
CA LEU A 66 -1.65 6.99 1.66
C LEU A 66 -0.59 5.90 1.89
N GLU A 67 0.04 5.40 0.83
CA GLU A 67 1.15 4.46 0.93
C GLU A 67 2.39 5.06 1.60
N ALA A 68 2.73 6.32 1.33
CA ALA A 68 3.87 7.01 1.93
C ALA A 68 3.71 7.13 3.44
N PHE A 69 2.52 7.53 3.92
CA PHE A 69 2.20 7.51 5.35
C PHE A 69 2.24 6.09 5.90
N THR A 70 1.75 5.09 5.16
CA THR A 70 1.81 3.68 5.58
C THR A 70 3.25 3.14 5.63
N ARG A 71 4.19 3.53 4.77
CA ARG A 71 5.56 2.98 4.84
C ARG A 71 6.50 3.79 5.72
N HIS A 72 6.33 5.11 5.76
CA HIS A 72 7.34 6.02 6.31
C HIS A 72 6.91 6.79 7.56
N GLY A 73 5.64 6.70 7.98
CA GLY A 73 5.13 7.47 9.11
C GLY A 73 4.75 8.91 8.74
N ALA A 74 4.35 9.71 9.73
CA ALA A 74 3.81 11.06 9.50
C ALA A 74 4.83 12.01 8.83
N VAL A 75 6.03 12.13 9.40
CA VAL A 75 7.02 13.14 8.97
C VAL A 75 7.56 12.85 7.57
N ARG A 76 8.15 11.66 7.37
CA ARG A 76 8.70 11.26 6.06
C ARG A 76 7.60 11.04 5.02
N GLY A 77 6.46 10.48 5.42
CA GLY A 77 5.29 10.32 4.54
C GLY A 77 4.78 11.66 4.01
N LEU A 78 4.72 12.69 4.86
CA LEU A 78 4.35 14.04 4.44
C LEU A 78 5.38 14.63 3.46
N GLY A 79 6.68 14.52 3.76
CA GLY A 79 7.73 15.03 2.86
C GLY A 79 7.68 14.42 1.46
N LEU A 80 7.51 13.09 1.37
CA LEU A 80 7.33 12.38 0.10
C LEU A 80 6.05 12.82 -0.62
N THR A 81 4.96 12.97 0.11
CA THR A 81 3.67 13.42 -0.42
C THR A 81 3.76 14.83 -1.02
N VAL A 82 4.37 15.77 -0.29
CA VAL A 82 4.54 17.16 -0.77
C VAL A 82 5.43 17.19 -2.00
N SER A 83 6.57 16.50 -1.97
CA SER A 83 7.47 16.38 -3.14
C SER A 83 6.74 15.79 -4.36
N ARG A 84 5.85 14.83 -4.15
CA ARG A 84 5.04 14.23 -5.22
C ARG A 84 4.03 15.22 -5.81
N LEU A 85 3.31 15.95 -4.96
CA LEU A 85 2.32 16.94 -5.38
C LEU A 85 2.97 18.05 -6.21
N LEU A 86 4.14 18.55 -5.79
CA LEU A 86 4.87 19.59 -6.53
C LEU A 86 5.30 19.13 -7.93
N ARG A 87 5.62 17.83 -8.10
CA ARG A 87 5.97 17.23 -9.39
C ARG A 87 4.75 16.90 -10.24
N CYS A 88 3.58 16.71 -9.64
CA CYS A 88 2.35 16.32 -10.34
C CYS A 88 1.55 17.55 -10.79
N HIS A 89 2.00 18.18 -11.88
CA HIS A 89 1.32 19.32 -12.53
C HIS A 89 0.95 18.98 -13.99
N PRO A 90 0.06 19.75 -14.66
CA PRO A 90 -0.47 19.40 -16.00
C PRO A 90 0.60 19.17 -17.08
N TRP A 91 1.72 19.89 -17.00
CA TRP A 91 2.86 19.75 -17.93
C TRP A 91 3.85 18.64 -17.56
N ALA A 92 3.59 17.87 -16.50
CA ALA A 92 4.45 16.75 -16.16
C ALA A 92 4.29 15.64 -17.22
N ALA A 93 5.42 15.06 -17.65
CA ALA A 93 5.45 13.91 -18.55
C ALA A 93 4.63 12.74 -18.00
N GLY A 94 4.56 12.61 -16.67
CA GLY A 94 3.86 11.55 -15.99
C GLY A 94 4.67 10.26 -15.91
N GLY A 95 3.99 9.15 -15.65
CA GLY A 95 4.59 7.81 -15.59
C GLY A 95 4.44 7.11 -14.25
N ILE A 96 5.21 6.04 -14.04
CA ILE A 96 5.17 5.26 -12.80
C ILE A 96 6.19 5.84 -11.82
N ASP A 97 5.74 6.35 -10.67
CA ASP A 97 6.63 6.74 -9.57
C ASP A 97 6.08 6.18 -8.27
N ARG A 98 6.82 5.21 -7.75
CA ARG A 98 6.49 4.40 -6.57
C ARG A 98 7.01 5.08 -5.33
N VAL A 99 6.33 4.86 -4.21
CA VAL A 99 6.89 5.20 -2.91
C VAL A 99 8.16 4.38 -2.70
N PRO A 100 9.31 5.00 -2.38
CA PRO A 100 10.54 4.27 -2.09
C PRO A 100 10.35 3.32 -0.91
N SER A 101 11.17 2.27 -0.83
CA SER A 101 11.20 1.39 0.35
C SER A 101 11.50 2.22 1.61
N GLY A 102 10.85 1.86 2.71
CA GLY A 102 10.86 2.63 3.95
C GLY A 102 11.15 1.75 5.15
N GLY A 103 11.04 2.32 6.34
CA GLY A 103 11.30 1.59 7.59
C GLY A 103 10.30 0.47 7.89
N ARG A 104 9.19 0.38 7.14
CA ARG A 104 8.23 -0.73 7.21
C ARG A 104 8.20 -1.49 5.89
N GLU A 105 8.75 -2.69 5.94
CA GLU A 105 8.60 -3.71 4.90
C GLU A 105 7.62 -4.78 5.36
N PHE A 106 6.93 -5.41 4.42
CA PHE A 106 5.92 -6.44 4.70
C PHE A 106 6.45 -7.76 4.16
N ALA A 107 6.61 -8.77 5.02
CA ALA A 107 7.30 -10.01 4.65
C ALA A 107 6.43 -10.91 3.78
N SER A 108 5.10 -10.75 3.85
CA SER A 108 4.15 -11.53 3.05
C SER A 108 2.97 -10.68 2.54
N LEU A 109 2.28 -11.19 1.52
CA LEU A 109 1.05 -10.58 1.02
C LEU A 109 -0.05 -10.50 2.08
N ALA A 110 -0.09 -11.46 3.01
CA ALA A 110 -1.06 -11.48 4.10
C ALA A 110 -0.86 -10.32 5.09
N GLU A 111 0.38 -9.86 5.25
CA GLU A 111 0.73 -8.73 6.12
C GLU A 111 0.71 -7.39 5.38
N THR A 112 0.65 -7.42 4.06
CA THR A 112 0.77 -6.23 3.23
C THR A 112 -0.54 -5.43 3.25
N PRO A 113 -0.53 -4.15 3.67
CA PRO A 113 -1.73 -3.33 3.73
C PRO A 113 -2.39 -3.16 2.37
N LYS A 114 -3.72 -3.04 2.37
CA LYS A 114 -4.51 -2.96 1.14
C LYS A 114 -4.02 -1.90 0.17
N ILE A 115 -3.73 -0.68 0.63
CA ILE A 115 -3.20 0.37 -0.25
C ILE A 115 -1.89 -0.01 -0.95
N VAL A 116 -1.02 -0.74 -0.28
CA VAL A 116 0.27 -1.16 -0.83
C VAL A 116 0.04 -2.17 -1.94
N LEU A 117 -0.87 -3.14 -1.73
CA LEU A 117 -1.23 -4.10 -2.78
C LEU A 117 -1.86 -3.42 -4.00
N LEU A 118 -2.78 -2.47 -3.76
CA LEU A 118 -3.44 -1.72 -4.84
C LEU A 118 -2.45 -0.89 -5.66
N ASN A 119 -1.46 -0.30 -4.99
CA ASN A 119 -0.44 0.47 -5.68
C ASN A 119 0.55 -0.44 -6.40
N HIS A 120 0.83 -1.65 -5.91
CA HIS A 120 1.81 -2.57 -6.50
C HIS A 120 1.15 -3.85 -7.05
N PRO A 121 0.43 -3.77 -8.20
CA PRO A 121 -0.29 -4.92 -8.75
C PRO A 121 0.62 -6.09 -9.13
N ASN A 122 1.90 -5.82 -9.40
CA ASN A 122 2.88 -6.87 -9.69
C ASN A 122 3.06 -7.82 -8.51
N LEU A 123 2.97 -7.34 -7.26
CA LEU A 123 3.09 -8.21 -6.08
C LEU A 123 2.03 -9.32 -6.05
N VAL A 124 0.80 -8.98 -6.45
CA VAL A 124 -0.30 -9.93 -6.53
C VAL A 124 -0.13 -10.87 -7.72
N ARG A 125 0.26 -10.31 -8.89
CA ARG A 125 0.53 -11.07 -10.11
C ARG A 125 1.62 -12.13 -9.87
N ASP A 126 2.76 -11.72 -9.31
CA ASP A 126 3.92 -12.59 -9.09
C ASP A 126 3.57 -13.73 -8.12
N TYR A 127 2.77 -13.46 -7.09
CA TYR A 127 2.27 -14.51 -6.19
C TYR A 127 1.40 -15.55 -6.90
N VAL A 128 0.47 -15.11 -7.75
CA VAL A 128 -0.42 -16.04 -8.47
C VAL A 128 0.38 -16.89 -9.44
N HIS A 129 1.35 -16.31 -10.16
CA HIS A 129 2.18 -17.04 -11.11
C HIS A 129 3.15 -18.01 -10.44
N ASP A 130 3.79 -17.61 -9.33
CA ASP A 130 4.78 -18.44 -8.64
C ASP A 130 4.17 -19.52 -7.75
N TRP A 131 2.85 -19.48 -7.51
CA TRP A 131 2.17 -20.34 -6.55
C TRP A 131 2.45 -21.85 -6.73
N PRO A 132 2.41 -22.43 -7.95
CA PRO A 132 2.65 -23.86 -8.14
C PRO A 132 4.04 -24.27 -7.66
N ALA A 133 5.07 -23.51 -8.04
CA ALA A 133 6.46 -23.79 -7.68
C ALA A 133 6.67 -23.76 -6.15
N ARG A 134 6.10 -22.77 -5.46
CA ARG A 134 6.18 -22.64 -3.99
C ARG A 134 5.50 -23.80 -3.27
N HIS A 135 4.37 -24.27 -3.81
CA HIS A 135 3.61 -25.38 -3.20
C HIS A 135 4.30 -26.73 -3.36
N HIS A 136 4.92 -26.98 -4.51
CA HIS A 136 5.72 -28.19 -4.72
C HIS A 136 6.96 -28.22 -3.83
N ALA A 137 7.67 -27.09 -3.66
CA ALA A 137 8.82 -26.99 -2.77
C ALA A 137 8.44 -27.27 -1.30
N ALA A 138 7.33 -26.71 -0.81
CA ALA A 138 6.86 -26.91 0.56
C ALA A 138 6.44 -28.37 0.84
N GLN A 139 5.78 -29.03 -0.12
CA GLN A 139 5.38 -30.44 0.03
C GLN A 139 6.58 -31.39 0.03
N GLY A 140 7.59 -31.14 -0.81
CA GLY A 140 8.82 -31.93 -0.84
C GLY A 140 9.68 -31.78 0.43
N ALA A 141 9.61 -30.62 1.10
CA ALA A 141 10.30 -30.39 2.37
C ALA A 141 9.64 -31.12 3.56
N ASN A 142 8.33 -31.34 3.53
CA ASN A 142 7.57 -31.99 4.61
C ASN A 142 7.47 -33.53 4.46
N ALA A 143 8.00 -34.06 3.35
CA ALA A 143 8.04 -35.50 3.05
C ALA A 143 9.38 -36.16 3.43
N ARG A 144 10.29 -35.42 4.07
CA ARG A 144 11.57 -35.89 4.62
C ARG A 144 11.52 -35.79 6.14
#